data_AF-A0A835Y499-F1
#
_entry.id   AF-A0A835Y499-F1
#
_cell.length_a   1.000
_cell.length_b   1.000
_cell.length_c   1.000
_cell.angle_alpha   90.00
_cell.angle_beta   90.00
_cell.angle_gamma   90.00
#
_symmetry.space_group_name_H-M   'P 1'
#
loop_
_entity.id
_entity.type
_entity.pdbx_description
1 polymer ?
#
loop_
_entity_poly.entity_id
_entity_poly.type
_entity_poly.pdbx_seq_one_letter_code
_entity_poly.pdbx_strand_id
1 'polypeptide(L)'
;MQQNGSGVALRSTDLPDGETVNATSLAGRPVIEITRAGATVRLAVPSTGSSAEVVQADIPWNAAVVHVISRVLLPANATGRP
;
A
#
# COMPACT_ATOMS: atom_id res chain seq x y z
N MET A 1 -7.91 10.11 -13.71
CA MET A 1 -8.10 8.73 -14.24
C MET A 1 -7.70 7.79 -13.11
N GLN A 2 -8.67 7.08 -12.55
CA GLN A 2 -8.48 6.25 -11.36
C GLN A 2 -7.75 4.97 -11.76
N GLN A 3 -6.61 4.69 -11.13
CA GLN A 3 -5.73 3.57 -11.45
C GLN A 3 -6.35 2.26 -10.95
N ASN A 4 -7.18 1.64 -11.79
CA ASN A 4 -7.79 0.35 -11.51
C ASN A 4 -6.95 -0.77 -12.15
N GLY A 5 -6.10 -1.44 -11.36
CA GLY A 5 -5.82 -2.86 -11.56
C GLY A 5 -4.83 -3.34 -12.64
N SER A 6 -3.71 -2.67 -12.92
CA SER A 6 -2.64 -3.31 -13.72
C SER A 6 -1.26 -2.74 -13.41
N GLY A 7 -0.50 -3.37 -12.51
CA GLY A 7 0.97 -3.34 -12.45
C GLY A 7 1.72 -1.99 -12.53
N VAL A 8 1.04 -0.85 -12.45
CA VAL A 8 1.66 0.47 -12.50
C VAL A 8 2.38 0.68 -11.19
N ALA A 9 3.66 1.03 -11.27
CA ALA A 9 4.42 1.48 -10.12
C ALA A 9 3.72 2.67 -9.47
N LEU A 10 3.08 2.45 -8.32
CA LEU A 10 2.46 3.51 -7.53
C LEU A 10 3.57 4.30 -6.83
N ARG A 11 3.72 5.57 -7.16
CA ARG A 11 4.65 6.48 -6.47
C ARG A 11 3.93 7.26 -5.38
N SER A 12 4.69 7.77 -4.41
CA SER A 12 4.10 8.67 -3.39
C SER A 12 3.55 9.96 -4.01
N THR A 13 4.12 10.38 -5.14
CA THR A 13 3.66 11.54 -5.91
C THR A 13 2.34 11.31 -6.64
N ASP A 14 1.94 10.05 -6.84
CA ASP A 14 0.70 9.70 -7.53
C ASP A 14 -0.52 9.76 -6.59
N LEU A 15 -0.29 9.90 -5.29
CA LEU A 15 -1.34 10.12 -4.30
C LEU A 15 -1.53 11.62 -4.06
N PRO A 16 -2.75 12.15 -4.30
CA PRO A 16 -3.12 13.49 -3.88
C PRO A 16 -3.12 13.60 -2.34
N ASP A 17 -2.78 14.78 -1.83
CA ASP A 17 -2.80 15.02 -0.38
C ASP A 17 -4.21 14.86 0.18
N GLY A 18 -4.33 14.06 1.26
CA GLY A 18 -5.59 13.75 1.92
C GLY A 18 -6.41 12.66 1.23
N GLU A 19 -5.96 12.11 0.10
CA GLU A 19 -6.67 11.06 -0.61
C GLU A 19 -6.24 9.67 -0.13
N THR A 20 -7.20 8.74 -0.13
CA THR A 20 -6.96 7.32 0.12
C THR A 20 -7.18 6.54 -1.17
N VAL A 21 -6.14 5.85 -1.62
CA VAL A 21 -6.18 4.97 -2.79
C VAL A 21 -6.28 3.53 -2.31
N ASN A 22 -7.21 2.78 -2.89
CA ASN A 22 -7.34 1.35 -2.64
C ASN A 22 -6.48 0.58 -3.64
N ALA A 23 -5.48 -0.15 -3.15
CA ALA A 23 -4.66 -1.04 -3.95
C ALA A 23 -5.01 -2.50 -3.65
N THR A 24 -5.21 -3.30 -4.69
CA THR A 24 -5.39 -4.74 -4.55
C THR A 24 -4.00 -5.39 -4.53
N SER A 25 -3.71 -6.16 -3.47
CA SER A 25 -2.50 -6.98 -3.42
C SER A 25 -2.45 -7.97 -4.59
N LEU A 26 -1.24 -8.32 -5.06
CA LEU A 26 -1.04 -9.32 -6.11
C LEU A 26 -1.65 -10.68 -5.75
N ALA A 27 -1.77 -10.98 -4.45
CA ALA A 27 -2.45 -12.18 -3.94
C ALA A 27 -3.99 -12.14 -4.09
N GLY A 28 -4.56 -11.11 -4.73
CA GLY A 28 -5.98 -10.93 -4.97
C GLY A 28 -6.76 -10.39 -3.76
N ARG A 29 -6.27 -10.61 -2.53
CA ARG A 29 -6.73 -10.05 -1.24
C ARG A 29 -5.55 -10.03 -0.25
N PRO A 30 -5.49 -9.10 0.72
CA PRO A 30 -6.47 -8.05 1.05
C PRO A 30 -6.33 -6.78 0.20
N VAL A 31 -7.34 -5.91 0.30
CA VAL A 31 -7.25 -4.50 -0.12
C VAL A 31 -6.34 -3.77 0.86
N ILE A 32 -5.41 -2.99 0.33
CA ILE A 32 -4.54 -2.10 1.08
C ILE A 32 -5.01 -0.68 0.82
N GLU A 33 -5.41 0.02 1.87
CA GLU A 33 -5.69 1.45 1.84
C GLU A 33 -4.37 2.21 1.97
N ILE A 34 -4.10 3.12 1.04
CA ILE A 34 -2.90 3.95 1.02
C ILE A 34 -3.35 5.40 1.11
N THR A 35 -3.02 6.07 2.21
CA THR A 35 -3.40 7.46 2.46
C THR A 35 -2.16 8.34 2.51
N ARG A 36 -2.19 9.49 1.82
CA ARG A 36 -1.14 10.50 1.93
C ARG A 36 -1.61 11.66 2.80
N ALA A 37 -0.82 12.02 3.81
CA ALA A 37 -1.00 13.20 4.64
C ALA A 37 0.26 14.07 4.56
N GLY A 38 0.28 15.01 3.61
CA GLY A 38 1.45 15.85 3.32
C GLY A 38 2.63 15.02 2.83
N ALA A 39 3.73 15.01 3.58
CA ALA A 39 4.91 14.21 3.25
C ALA A 39 4.83 12.74 3.73
N THR A 40 3.82 12.39 4.53
CA THR A 40 3.69 11.05 5.12
C THR A 40 2.73 10.20 4.29
N VAL A 41 3.13 8.97 3.98
CA VAL A 41 2.25 7.97 3.38
C VAL A 41 2.01 6.86 4.39
N ARG A 42 0.74 6.52 4.59
CA ARG A 42 0.30 5.47 5.53
C ARG A 42 -0.42 4.37 4.76
N LEU A 43 -0.08 3.13 5.07
CA LEU A 43 -0.74 1.93 4.56
C LEU A 43 -1.59 1.33 5.68
N ALA A 44 -2.79 0.88 5.34
CA ALA A 44 -3.68 0.17 6.24
C ALA A 44 -4.30 -1.04 5.54
N VAL A 45 -4.53 -2.10 6.32
CA VAL A 45 -5.31 -3.27 5.89
C VAL A 45 -6.61 -3.24 6.70
N PRO A 46 -7.73 -2.73 6.13
CA PRO A 46 -8.96 -2.47 6.88
C PRO A 46 -9.52 -3.72 7.56
N SER A 47 -9.29 -4.87 6.94
CA SER A 47 -9.78 -6.16 7.38
C SER A 47 -9.00 -6.76 8.57
N THR A 48 -7.80 -6.26 8.88
CA THR A 48 -7.03 -6.66 10.07
C THR A 48 -6.73 -5.52 11.04
N GLY A 49 -6.94 -4.27 10.62
CA GLY A 49 -6.47 -3.09 11.35
C GLY A 49 -4.94 -2.93 11.32
N SER A 50 -4.21 -3.77 10.59
CA SER A 50 -2.76 -3.64 10.44
C SER A 50 -2.43 -2.34 9.69
N SER A 51 -1.48 -1.55 10.20
CA SER A 51 -1.05 -0.32 9.53
C SER A 51 0.44 -0.09 9.66
N ALA A 52 1.01 0.55 8.64
CA ALA A 52 2.42 0.88 8.55
C ALA A 52 2.59 2.26 7.90
N GLU A 53 3.71 2.90 8.16
CA GLU A 53 4.09 4.17 7.53
C GLU A 53 5.23 3.92 6.56
N VAL A 54 5.24 4.65 5.45
CA VAL A 54 6.36 4.62 4.50
C VAL A 54 7.51 5.46 5.08
N VAL A 55 8.64 4.80 5.34
CA VAL A 55 9.86 5.46 5.84
C VAL A 55 10.78 5.87 4.70
N GLN A 56 10.70 5.17 3.56
CA GLN A 56 11.43 5.53 2.35
C GLN A 56 10.56 5.18 1.14
N ALA A 57 10.23 6.21 0.36
CA ALA A 57 9.39 6.07 -0.82
C ALA A 57 10.22 6.04 -2.11
N ASP A 58 9.58 5.55 -3.18
CA ASP A 58 9.98 5.79 -4.56
C ASP A 58 11.38 5.23 -4.93
N ILE A 59 11.75 4.08 -4.39
CA ILE A 59 13.01 3.42 -4.74
C ILE A 59 12.83 2.73 -6.11
N PRO A 60 13.52 3.18 -7.18
CA PRO A 60 13.37 2.57 -8.49
C PRO A 60 14.03 1.19 -8.54
N TRP A 61 13.29 0.18 -9.00
CA TRP A 61 13.82 -1.17 -9.19
C TRP A 61 13.31 -1.77 -10.51
N ASN A 62 14.11 -1.60 -11.58
CA ASN A 62 13.76 -2.03 -12.94
C ASN A 62 12.39 -1.46 -13.39
N ALA A 63 11.38 -2.32 -13.58
CA ALA A 63 10.02 -1.95 -13.97
C ALA A 63 9.08 -1.74 -12.77
N ALA A 64 9.59 -1.77 -11.54
CA ALA A 64 8.84 -1.63 -10.29
C ALA A 64 9.35 -0.46 -9.44
N VAL A 65 8.56 -0.09 -8.44
CA VAL A 65 8.94 0.85 -7.38
C VAL A 65 8.79 0.15 -6.04
N VAL A 66 9.81 0.29 -5.19
CA VAL A 66 9.84 -0.25 -3.83
C VAL A 66 9.61 0.88 -2.83
N HIS A 67 8.73 0.61 -1.86
CA HIS A 67 8.51 1.47 -0.69
C HIS A 67 8.90 0.69 0.56
N VAL A 68 9.69 1.30 1.44
CA VAL A 68 10.06 0.73 2.73
C VAL A 68 9.05 1.18 3.76
N ILE A 69 8.53 0.23 4.54
CA ILE A 69 7.51 0.48 5.56
C ILE A 69 8.04 0.17 6.96
N SER A 70 7.53 0.90 7.95
CA SER A 70 7.98 0.81 9.35
C SER A 70 7.61 -0.50 10.06
N ARG A 71 6.57 -1.20 9.58
CA ARG A 71 5.99 -2.39 10.20
C ARG A 71 5.49 -3.38 9.16
N VAL A 72 5.45 -4.66 9.54
CA VAL A 72 4.88 -5.71 8.71
C VAL A 72 3.35 -5.57 8.64
N LEU A 73 2.81 -5.59 7.42
CA LEU A 73 1.36 -5.63 7.19
C LEU A 73 0.85 -7.07 7.29
N LEU A 74 -0.20 -7.27 8.08
CA LEU A 74 -0.82 -8.58 8.28
C LEU A 74 -2.07 -8.73 7.40
N PRO A 75 -2.17 -9.79 6.58
CA PRO A 75 -3.35 -10.05 5.76
C PRO A 75 -4.51 -10.63 6.58
N ALA A 76 -5.74 -10.40 6.12
CA ALA A 76 -6.98 -10.85 6.77
C ALA A 76 -7.28 -12.34 6.63
N ASN A 77 -6.27 -13.17 6.88
CA ASN A 77 -6.34 -14.63 6.88
C ASN A 77 -4.95 -15.22 7.23
N ALA A 78 -4.27 -14.65 8.22
CA ALA A 78 -3.25 -15.37 8.99
C ALA A 78 -3.88 -16.31 10.05
N THR A 79 -5.19 -16.57 9.99
CA THR A 79 -5.78 -17.71 10.66
C THR A 79 -5.29 -18.97 9.94
N GLY A 80 -4.18 -19.52 10.44
CA GLY A 80 -3.82 -20.90 10.17
C GLY A 80 -5.02 -21.77 10.54
N ARG A 81 -5.72 -22.28 9.53
CA ARG A 81 -6.49 -23.50 9.71
C ARG A 81 -5.44 -24.62 9.71
N PRO A 82 -5.26 -25.37 10.81
CA PRO A 82 -4.36 -26.51 10.82
C PRO A 82 -4.77 -27.56 9.80
#